data_AF-Q7X1B4-F1
#
_entry.id   AF-Q7X1B4-F1
#
_cell.length_a   1.000
_cell.length_b   1.000
_cell.length_c   1.000
_cell.angle_alpha   90.00
_cell.angle_beta   90.00
_cell.angle_gamma   90.00
#
_symmetry.space_group_name_H-M   'P 1'
#
loop_
_entity.id
_entity.type
_entity.pdbx_description
1 polymer ?
#
loop_
_entity_poly.entity_id
_entity_poly.type
_entity_poly.pdbx_seq_one_letter_code
_entity_poly.pdbx_strand_id
1 'polypeptide(L)' 'LVEEGVTGFLVDTEKEMAEAIKHKLKGFNRALCRKRAVERFSTNTMVEQYEKLFKDLVQKNRKESSSRRASSSQPASVSC' A
#
# COMPACT_ATOMS: atom_id res chain seq x y z
N LEU A 1 4.25 -9.37 3.48
CA LEU A 1 3.20 -10.14 2.77
C LEU A 1 3.76 -11.51 2.45
N VAL A 2 3.20 -12.54 3.08
CA VAL A 2 3.53 -13.94 2.80
C VAL A 2 2.35 -14.52 2.01
N GLU A 3 2.64 -15.03 0.83
CA GLU A 3 1.69 -15.74 -0.03
C GLU A 3 2.09 -17.21 -0.07
N GLU A 4 1.16 -18.07 0.35
CA GLU A 4 1.36 -19.51 0.48
C GLU A 4 1.90 -20.11 -0.84
N GLY A 5 3.04 -20.79 -0.77
CA GLY A 5 3.68 -21.44 -1.92
C GLY A 5 4.35 -20.51 -2.93
N VAL A 6 4.25 -19.19 -2.73
CA VAL A 6 4.77 -18.18 -3.67
C VAL A 6 5.91 -17.38 -3.05
N THR A 7 5.66 -16.69 -1.93
CA THR A 7 6.70 -15.96 -1.20
C THR A 7 7.10 -16.63 0.10
N GLY A 8 6.32 -17.62 0.56
CA GLY A 8 6.66 -18.45 1.71
C GLY A 8 5.48 -19.30 2.17
N PHE A 9 5.55 -19.75 3.41
CA PHE A 9 4.52 -20.54 4.07
C PHE A 9 4.29 -19.95 5.45
N LEU A 10 3.03 -19.75 5.84
CA LEU A 10 2.67 -19.28 7.18
C LEU A 10 2.09 -20.46 7.96
N VAL A 11 2.66 -20.75 9.12
CA VAL A 11 2.30 -21.90 9.96
C VAL A 11 2.30 -21.48 11.42
N ASP A 12 1.55 -22.19 12.26
CA ASP A 12 1.29 -21.80 13.65
C ASP A 12 2.20 -22.53 14.63
N THR A 13 2.78 -23.66 14.22
CA THR A 13 3.61 -24.50 15.10
C THR A 13 4.98 -24.84 14.50
N GLU A 14 5.94 -25.11 15.38
CA GLU A 14 7.28 -25.57 14.99
C GLU A 14 7.23 -26.89 14.21
N LYS A 15 6.28 -27.79 14.56
CA LYS A 15 6.10 -29.06 13.86
C LYS A 15 5.67 -28.84 12.42
N GLU A 16 4.70 -27.97 12.19
CA GLU A 16 4.26 -27.59 10.83
C GLU A 16 5.38 -26.89 10.04
N MET A 17 6.21 -26.10 10.72
CA MET A 17 7.39 -25.49 10.11
C MET A 17 8.39 -26.54 9.64
N ALA A 18 8.68 -27.56 10.46
CA ALA A 18 9.56 -28.66 10.09
C ALA A 18 9.01 -29.46 8.90
N GLU A 19 7.70 -29.72 8.88
CA GLU A 19 7.02 -30.37 7.74
C GLU A 19 7.09 -29.51 6.46
N ALA A 20 6.86 -28.20 6.57
CA ALA A 20 6.96 -27.27 5.44
C ALA A 20 8.38 -27.22 4.87
N ILE A 21 9.41 -27.20 5.72
CA ILE A 21 10.81 -27.24 5.29
C ILE A 21 11.12 -28.55 4.56
N LYS A 22 10.68 -29.70 5.09
CA LYS A 22 10.95 -31.02 4.49
C LYS A 22 10.24 -31.24 3.16
N HIS A 23 8.96 -30.86 3.09
CA HIS A 23 8.09 -31.28 2.00
C HIS A 23 7.73 -30.16 1.03
N LYS A 24 7.51 -28.93 1.51
CA LYS A 24 7.01 -27.82 0.68
C LYS A 24 8.12 -27.01 0.01
N LEU A 25 9.35 -27.05 0.51
CA LEU A 25 10.49 -26.39 -0.15
C LEU A 25 10.95 -27.11 -1.42
N LYS A 26 10.64 -28.40 -1.55
CA LYS A 26 10.95 -29.16 -2.77
C LYS A 26 10.06 -28.65 -3.92
N GLY A 27 10.66 -27.93 -4.85
CA GLY A 27 9.95 -27.28 -5.97
C GLY A 27 9.56 -25.82 -5.70
N PHE A 28 9.88 -25.26 -4.54
CA PHE A 28 9.63 -23.85 -4.25
C PHE A 28 10.54 -22.94 -5.08
N ASN A 29 9.94 -22.07 -5.89
CA ASN A 29 10.66 -21.19 -6.79
C ASN A 29 11.12 -19.90 -6.09
N ARG A 30 12.38 -19.89 -5.65
CA ARG A 30 13.01 -18.75 -4.98
C ARG A 30 13.11 -17.51 -5.88
N ALA A 31 13.25 -17.69 -7.19
CA ALA A 31 13.31 -16.57 -8.13
C ALA A 31 11.95 -15.85 -8.22
N LEU A 32 10.85 -16.58 -8.09
CA LEU A 32 9.50 -16.00 -8.07
C LEU A 32 9.27 -15.20 -6.79
N CYS A 33 9.72 -15.69 -5.64
CA CYS A 33 9.72 -14.91 -4.40
C CYS A 33 10.51 -13.59 -4.55
N ARG A 34 11.73 -13.65 -5.13
CA ARG A 34 12.54 -12.45 -5.40
C ARG A 34 11.82 -11.48 -6.35
N LYS A 35 11.22 -11.98 -7.43
CA LYS A 35 10.47 -11.16 -8.39
C LYS A 35 9.32 -10.42 -7.69
N ARG A 36 8.52 -11.11 -6.89
CA ARG A 36 7.42 -10.52 -6.09
C ARG A 36 7.94 -9.48 -5.10
N ALA A 37 9.09 -9.71 -4.49
CA ALA A 37 9.69 -8.75 -3.57
C ALA A 37 10.08 -7.44 -4.28
N VAL A 38 10.73 -7.55 -5.45
CA VAL A 38 11.10 -6.38 -6.26
C VAL A 38 9.86 -5.63 -6.75
N GLU A 39 8.85 -6.34 -7.27
CA GLU A 39 7.62 -5.72 -7.80
C GLU A 39 6.87 -4.88 -6.77
N ARG A 40 6.94 -5.23 -5.48
CA ARG A 40 6.16 -4.56 -4.43
C ARG A 40 6.97 -3.68 -3.50
N PHE A 41 8.24 -4.00 -3.28
CA PHE A 41 9.06 -3.36 -2.26
C PHE A 41 10.33 -2.71 -2.84
N SER A 42 10.46 -2.57 -4.17
CA SER A 42 11.56 -1.79 -4.73
C SER A 42 11.46 -0.32 -4.34
N THR A 43 12.61 0.34 -4.24
CA THR A 43 12.68 1.77 -3.97
C THR A 43 11.85 2.58 -4.98
N ASN A 44 11.90 2.23 -6.27
CA ASN A 44 11.13 2.92 -7.30
C ASN A 44 9.62 2.80 -7.04
N THR A 45 9.12 1.57 -6.79
CA THR A 45 7.71 1.33 -6.47
C THR A 45 7.28 2.15 -5.25
N MET A 46 8.10 2.17 -4.20
CA MET A 46 7.78 2.92 -2.99
C MET A 46 7.72 4.43 -3.25
N VAL A 47 8.71 4.98 -3.95
CA VAL A 47 8.76 6.42 -4.29
C VAL A 47 7.55 6.82 -5.13
N GLU A 48 7.23 6.06 -6.18
CA GLU A 48 6.06 6.31 -7.04
C GLU A 48 4.75 6.32 -6.23
N GLN A 49 4.58 5.37 -5.30
CA GLN A 49 3.40 5.30 -4.45
C GLN A 49 3.32 6.46 -3.47
N TYR A 50 4.43 6.85 -2.84
CA TYR A 50 4.47 8.01 -1.95
C TYR A 50 4.18 9.31 -2.69
N GLU A 51 4.79 9.51 -3.86
CA GLU A 51 4.51 10.68 -4.70
C GLU A 51 3.03 10.77 -5.05
N LYS A 52 2.42 9.64 -5.46
CA LYS A 52 0.99 9.58 -5.77
C LYS A 52 0.16 9.97 -4.56
N LEU A 53 0.45 9.40 -3.39
CA LEU A 53 -0.24 9.74 -2.15
C LEU A 53 -0.18 11.23 -1.84
N PHE A 54 1.01 11.84 -1.93
CA PHE A 54 1.16 13.27 -1.65
C PHE A 54 0.45 14.15 -2.68
N LYS A 55 0.52 13.81 -3.97
CA LYS A 55 -0.23 14.51 -5.02
C LYS A 55 -1.73 14.45 -4.75
N ASP A 56 -2.25 13.30 -4.36
CA ASP A 56 -3.68 13.12 -4.02
C ASP A 56 -4.09 13.95 -2.81
N LEU A 57 -3.28 13.98 -1.75
CA LEU A 57 -3.55 14.79 -0.55
C LEU A 57 -3.57 16.29 -0.85
N VAL A 58 -2.61 16.79 -1.63
CA VAL A 58 -2.56 18.19 -2.04
C VAL A 58 -3.77 18.57 -2.89
N GLN A 59 -4.17 17.71 -3.83
CA GLN A 59 -5.35 17.95 -4.66
C GLN A 59 -6.65 17.99 -3.85
N LYS A 60 -6.82 17.05 -2.90
CA LYS A 60 -7.97 17.05 -1.97
C LYS A 60 -8.02 18.34 -1.16
N ASN A 61 -6.91 18.74 -0.55
CA ASN A 61 -6.85 19.97 0.23
C ASN A 61 -7.15 21.22 -0.61
N ARG A 62 -6.66 21.28 -1.85
CA ARG A 62 -6.98 22.39 -2.77
C ARG A 62 -8.47 22.47 -3.07
N LYS A 63 -9.12 21.33 -3.35
CA LYS A 63 -10.56 21.25 -3.59
C LYS A 63 -11.36 21.72 -2.38
N GLU A 64 -11.00 21.25 -1.18
CA GLU A 64 -11.63 21.67 0.08
C GLU A 64 -11.43 23.15 0.38
N SER A 65 -10.23 23.69 0.12
CA SER A 65 -9.94 25.11 0.31
C SER A 65 -10.73 25.99 -0.67
N SER A 66 -10.90 25.54 -1.91
CA SER A 66 -11.72 26.22 -2.91
C SER A 66 -13.22 26.16 -2.59
N SER A 67 -13.72 25.03 -2.06
CA SER A 67 -15.13 24.91 -1.66
C SER A 67 -15.45 25.76 -0.41
N ARG A 68 -14.55 25.80 0.58
CA ARG A 68 -14.68 26.67 1.77
C ARG A 68 -14.74 28.15 1.41
N ARG A 69 -13.91 28.60 0.45
CA ARG A 69 -13.91 29.99 -0.04
C ARG A 69 -15.17 30.33 -0.82
N ALA A 70 -15.75 29.38 -1.54
CA ALA A 70 -17.02 29.56 -2.25
C ALA A 70 -18.24 29.59 -1.30
N SER A 71 -18.18 28.89 -0.16
CA SER A 71 -19.24 28.93 0.86
C SER A 71 -19.18 30.16 1.78
N SER A 72 -18.03 30.81 1.91
CA SER A 72 -17.85 32.01 2.75
C SER A 72 -18.24 33.33 2.08
N SER A 73 -18.71 33.31 0.83
CA SER A 73 -19.08 34.52 0.07
C SER A 73 -20.58 34.84 0.09
N GLN A 74 -21.35 34.39 1.09
CA GLN A 74 -22.68 34.98 1.31
C GLN A 74 -22.51 36.36 1.96
N PRO A 75 -22.97 37.46 1.33
CA PRO A 75 -22.93 38.77 1.97
C PRO A 75 -23.89 38.76 3.15
N ALA A 76 -23.39 39.05 4.35
CA ALA A 76 -24.23 39.40 5.48
C ALA A 76 -25.04 40.63 5.08
N SER A 77 -26.35 40.47 4.87
CA SER A 77 -27.29 41.55 4.66
C SER A 77 -27.27 42.44 5.91
N VAL A 78 -26.61 43.60 5.81
CA VAL A 78 -26.77 44.69 6.77
C VAL A 78 -28.17 45.26 6.56
N SER A 79 -29.09 44.95 7.46
CA SER A 79 -30.36 45.69 7.56
C SER A 79 -30.09 46.96 8.35
N CYS A 80 -30.29 48.11 7.70
CA CYS A 80 -30.49 49.40 8.38
C CYS A 80 -31.83 49.42 9.11
#